data_AF-A0A8C8U096-F1
#
_entry.id   AF-A0A8C8U096-F1
#
_cell.length_a   1.000
_cell.length_b   1.000
_cell.length_c   1.000
_cell.angle_alpha   90.00
_cell.angle_beta   90.00
_cell.angle_gamma   90.00
#
_symmetry.space_group_name_H-M   'P 1'
#
loop_
_entity.id
_entity.type
_entity.pdbx_description
1 polymer ?
#
loop_
_entity_poly.entity_id
_entity_poly.type
_entity_poly.pdbx_seq_one_letter_code
_entity_poly.pdbx_strand_id
1 'polypeptide(L)'
;DHVGTKTLGLCLAAAHVLFFLLQYQDKEEVVLWMNTVGPYHNRQETYKYFSLPFCVGSKKSISHYHETLGEALQGVELEFSGLDIKFKDDVMPGTYCEIDLDKEKRDAFVYAIKNHYWYQMYIDDLPIWGIVGEADENGEDYYLWTYKKLEIGFNGNRIVDVNLTSEGKVKLVPNTKIQMSYSVKWKKSDVKFEDRFDKYLDPSFFQHRVGFDPGWVNFLCTYLCVSYMQDRDLGDEYGWKQVHGDVFRPSSHPLIFSSLIGSGCQIFAVSLIVIIVAMIEDLYTERGSMLSTAIFVYAATSPVNGYFGGSLYARQGGRRWIKQMFIGAFLIPAMVCGTAFFINFIAIYYHASRAIPFGTMVAVCCICFFVILPLNLVGTILGRNLSGQPNFPCRVNAVPRCCVRSFKAVLMFLLRYFIFTSFWAYKIYYVYGFMMLVLVILCIVTVCVTIVCTYFLLNAEDYRWQWTSFLSAASTAIYVYMYSFYYYFFKTKMYGLFQTSFYFGYMAVFSTALGIMCGAIGYMGTSAFVRKIYTNVKID
;
A
#
# COMPACT_ATOMS: atom_id res chain seq x y z
N ASP A 1 29.08 1.97 -25.44
CA ASP A 1 28.11 0.98 -24.92
C ASP A 1 28.52 0.15 -23.69
N HIS A 2 29.50 0.58 -22.87
CA HIS A 2 29.90 -0.17 -21.66
C HIS A 2 29.87 0.62 -20.34
N VAL A 3 29.23 1.79 -20.31
CA VAL A 3 29.14 2.64 -19.11
C VAL A 3 27.74 2.60 -18.47
N GLY A 4 26.66 2.42 -19.25
CA GLY A 4 25.28 2.43 -18.72
C GLY A 4 24.86 1.17 -17.96
N THR A 5 25.43 0.01 -18.29
CA THR A 5 25.14 -1.27 -17.60
C THR A 5 25.84 -1.39 -16.25
N LYS A 6 26.93 -0.64 -16.02
CA LYS A 6 27.62 -0.60 -14.73
C LYS A 6 26.86 0.23 -13.69
N THR A 7 26.12 1.26 -14.09
CA THR A 7 25.36 2.12 -13.16
C THR A 7 24.10 1.44 -12.64
N LEU A 8 23.40 0.67 -13.49
CA LEU A 8 22.24 -0.13 -13.06
C LEU A 8 22.67 -1.31 -12.18
N GLY A 9 23.80 -1.94 -12.54
CA GLY A 9 24.45 -2.97 -11.72
C GLY A 9 25.00 -2.42 -10.40
N LEU A 10 25.47 -1.17 -10.34
CA LEU A 10 25.89 -0.53 -9.08
C LEU A 10 24.70 -0.14 -8.20
N CYS A 11 23.53 0.19 -8.74
CA CYS A 11 22.34 0.44 -7.91
C CYS A 11 21.76 -0.87 -7.34
N LEU A 12 21.76 -1.96 -8.11
CA LEU A 12 21.40 -3.31 -7.61
C LEU A 12 22.49 -3.90 -6.70
N ALA A 13 23.77 -3.60 -6.95
CA ALA A 13 24.86 -4.00 -6.07
C ALA A 13 24.92 -3.13 -4.80
N ALA A 14 24.53 -1.86 -4.85
CA ALA A 14 24.39 -1.02 -3.65
C ALA A 14 23.21 -1.48 -2.77
N ALA A 15 22.15 -2.03 -3.37
CA ALA A 15 21.10 -2.72 -2.62
C ALA A 15 21.60 -4.05 -2.02
N HIS A 16 22.46 -4.79 -2.74
CA HIS A 16 23.10 -6.01 -2.21
C HIS A 16 24.18 -5.77 -1.13
N VAL A 17 24.64 -4.53 -0.91
CA VAL A 17 25.76 -4.20 -0.01
C VAL A 17 25.29 -3.62 1.35
N LEU A 18 23.98 -3.45 1.57
CA LEU A 18 23.46 -3.08 2.89
C LEU A 18 23.03 -4.25 3.78
N PHE A 19 23.28 -5.51 3.38
CA PHE A 19 23.30 -6.63 4.32
C PHE A 19 24.58 -6.56 5.16
N PHE A 20 24.71 -5.53 6.02
CA PHE A 20 25.67 -5.60 7.11
C PHE A 20 25.16 -6.70 8.04
N LEU A 21 25.75 -7.89 7.90
CA LEU A 21 25.60 -9.01 8.82
C LEU A 21 25.98 -8.52 10.22
N LEU A 22 25.01 -8.02 11.01
CA LEU A 22 25.19 -7.67 12.40
C LEU A 22 25.64 -8.92 13.16
N GLN A 23 26.95 -9.05 13.33
CA GLN A 23 27.59 -10.06 14.14
C GLN A 23 28.09 -9.36 15.38
N TYR A 24 27.54 -9.76 16.51
CA TYR A 24 27.92 -9.22 17.80
C TYR A 24 29.17 -9.95 18.32
N GLN A 25 30.13 -9.19 18.83
CA GLN A 25 31.20 -9.71 19.67
C GLN A 25 30.66 -9.97 21.08
N ASP A 26 31.29 -10.89 21.80
CA ASP A 26 30.92 -11.18 23.18
C ASP A 26 31.08 -9.90 24.03
N LYS A 27 30.03 -9.56 24.79
CA LYS A 27 29.92 -8.32 25.59
C LYS A 27 29.87 -7.01 24.78
N GLU A 28 29.66 -7.09 23.47
CA GLU A 28 29.34 -5.91 22.67
C GLU A 28 28.01 -5.30 23.12
N GLU A 29 27.88 -3.98 23.00
CA GLU A 29 26.67 -3.27 23.35
C GLU A 29 25.51 -3.62 22.42
N VAL A 30 24.37 -3.96 23.01
CA VAL A 30 23.11 -4.19 22.29
C VAL A 30 22.17 -3.05 22.62
N VAL A 31 21.76 -2.30 21.61
CA VAL A 31 20.92 -1.11 21.81
C VAL A 31 19.44 -1.50 21.79
N LEU A 32 18.73 -1.18 22.87
CA LEU A 32 17.26 -1.20 22.93
C LEU A 32 16.71 0.17 22.55
N TRP A 33 15.99 0.22 21.43
CA TRP A 33 15.33 1.41 20.92
C TRP A 33 13.87 1.47 21.38
N MET A 34 13.47 2.60 21.96
CA MET A 34 12.09 2.93 22.27
C MET A 34 11.49 3.62 21.05
N ASN A 35 10.33 3.17 20.57
CA ASN A 35 9.70 3.77 19.39
C ASN A 35 8.46 4.58 19.80
N THR A 36 7.32 3.90 19.89
CA THR A 36 6.03 4.58 20.03
C THR A 36 5.17 3.97 21.11
N VAL A 37 4.27 4.78 21.66
CA VAL A 37 3.14 4.38 22.50
C VAL A 37 1.83 4.75 21.81
N GLY A 38 0.77 3.97 22.02
CA GLY A 38 -0.54 4.31 21.48
C GLY A 38 -1.65 3.39 22.00
N PRO A 39 -2.92 3.77 21.83
CA PRO A 39 -4.07 2.92 22.16
C PRO A 39 -4.10 1.64 21.30
N TYR A 40 -4.46 0.50 21.93
CA TYR A 40 -4.51 -0.80 21.23
C TYR A 40 -5.53 -0.85 20.10
N HIS A 41 -6.66 -0.16 20.26
CA HIS A 41 -7.73 -0.14 19.27
C HIS A 41 -7.47 0.84 18.11
N ASN A 42 -6.65 1.88 18.31
CA ASN A 42 -6.27 2.84 17.26
C ASN A 42 -4.79 2.71 16.93
N ARG A 43 -4.42 1.64 16.21
CA ARG A 43 -3.00 1.35 15.86
C ARG A 43 -2.29 2.44 15.06
N GLN A 44 -3.04 3.33 14.42
CA GLN A 44 -2.52 4.38 13.55
C GLN A 44 -2.31 5.68 14.36
N GLU A 45 -2.84 5.76 15.59
CA GLU A 45 -2.62 6.84 16.54
C GLU A 45 -1.45 6.48 17.45
N THR A 46 -0.26 6.99 17.12
CA THR A 46 0.96 6.72 17.89
C THR A 46 1.66 8.01 18.29
N TYR A 47 2.26 7.98 19.46
CA TYR A 47 3.02 9.06 20.10
C TYR A 47 4.40 8.56 20.49
N LYS A 48 5.31 9.48 20.82
CA LYS A 48 6.66 9.15 21.28
C LYS A 48 6.59 8.31 22.54
N TYR A 49 7.48 7.32 22.68
CA TYR A 49 7.49 6.49 23.88
C TYR A 49 7.53 7.30 25.18
N PHE A 50 8.36 8.35 25.22
CA PHE A 50 8.53 9.23 26.37
C PHE A 50 7.51 10.39 26.44
N SER A 51 6.46 10.37 25.61
CA SER A 51 5.29 11.23 25.83
C SER A 51 4.52 10.81 27.07
N LEU A 52 4.59 9.52 27.42
CA LEU A 52 4.22 9.03 28.73
C LEU A 52 5.39 9.25 29.71
N PRO A 53 5.12 9.52 30.99
CA PRO A 53 6.14 9.89 31.98
C PRO A 53 6.96 8.68 32.46
N PHE A 54 7.40 7.84 31.52
CA PHE A 54 8.47 6.89 31.72
C PHE A 54 9.80 7.63 31.83
N CYS A 55 10.76 7.00 32.50
CA CYS A 55 12.09 7.55 32.63
C CYS A 55 13.10 6.83 31.75
N VAL A 56 14.14 7.58 31.40
CA VAL A 56 15.29 7.11 30.63
C VAL A 56 16.30 6.45 31.58
N GLY A 57 16.96 5.40 31.13
CA GLY A 57 18.06 4.79 31.89
C GLY A 57 19.27 5.71 32.05
N SER A 58 20.28 5.24 32.79
CA SER A 58 21.43 6.04 33.22
C SER A 58 22.41 6.40 32.11
N LYS A 59 22.39 5.68 30.98
CA LYS A 59 23.33 5.85 29.86
C LYS A 59 22.87 6.96 28.91
N LYS A 60 23.77 7.90 28.55
CA LYS A 60 23.43 9.14 27.80
C LYS A 60 24.02 9.27 26.40
N SER A 61 24.99 8.44 26.00
CA SER A 61 25.69 8.57 24.70
C SER A 61 25.59 7.28 23.86
N ILE A 62 25.33 7.45 22.57
CA ILE A 62 25.19 6.39 21.56
C ILE A 62 26.34 6.49 20.57
N SER A 63 26.76 5.37 19.99
CA SER A 63 27.65 5.30 18.82
C SER A 63 26.87 5.46 17.50
N HIS A 64 26.32 6.66 17.22
CA HIS A 64 25.66 7.07 15.96
C HIS A 64 24.46 6.24 15.41
N TYR A 65 23.39 6.93 15.00
CA TYR A 65 22.30 6.37 14.17
C TYR A 65 21.79 7.45 13.19
N HIS A 66 21.36 7.04 11.99
CA HIS A 66 20.71 7.91 10.99
C HIS A 66 19.36 7.29 10.60
N GLU A 67 18.30 8.08 10.67
CA GLU A 67 16.97 7.70 10.18
C GLU A 67 16.94 7.65 8.65
N THR A 68 16.29 6.63 8.09
CA THR A 68 16.05 6.52 6.65
C THR A 68 14.78 7.26 6.22
N LEU A 69 14.69 7.63 4.93
CA LEU A 69 13.50 8.29 4.37
C LEU A 69 12.21 7.45 4.54
N GLY A 70 12.33 6.11 4.48
CA GLY A 70 11.20 5.20 4.67
C GLY A 70 10.70 5.18 6.11
N GLU A 71 11.61 5.20 7.09
CA GLU A 71 11.28 5.27 8.52
C GLU A 71 10.63 6.61 8.88
N ALA A 72 11.16 7.72 8.35
CA ALA A 72 10.61 9.06 8.56
C ALA A 72 9.18 9.21 7.98
N LEU A 73 8.89 8.56 6.84
CA LEU A 73 7.54 8.55 6.24
C LEU A 73 6.56 7.63 6.98
N GLN A 74 7.06 6.66 7.75
CA GLN A 74 6.24 5.80 8.60
C GLN A 74 6.01 6.38 10.00
N GLY A 75 6.71 7.45 10.38
CA GLY A 75 6.62 8.08 11.69
C GLY A 75 7.31 7.27 12.79
N VAL A 76 8.39 6.58 12.44
CA VAL A 76 9.26 5.87 13.39
C VAL A 76 10.20 6.90 14.00
N GLU A 77 10.07 7.14 15.30
CA GLU A 77 10.96 8.03 16.06
C GLU A 77 11.66 7.17 17.12
N LEU A 78 12.91 6.79 16.84
CA LEU A 78 13.68 5.92 17.73
C LEU A 78 14.40 6.75 18.80
N GLU A 79 14.01 6.55 20.05
CA GLU A 79 14.67 7.14 21.20
C GLU A 79 15.44 6.07 21.99
N PHE A 80 16.62 6.44 22.48
CA PHE A 80 17.47 5.50 23.22
C PHE A 80 16.92 5.21 24.61
N SER A 81 16.81 3.92 24.96
CA SER A 81 16.27 3.50 26.25
C SER A 81 17.13 3.88 27.46
N GLY A 82 18.45 4.04 27.29
CA GLY A 82 19.39 4.29 28.39
C GLY A 82 19.77 3.04 29.20
N LEU A 83 19.32 1.84 28.80
CA LEU A 83 19.66 0.57 29.46
C LEU A 83 20.99 0.01 28.93
N ASP A 84 21.85 -0.49 29.83
CA ASP A 84 23.12 -1.12 29.45
C ASP A 84 22.90 -2.62 29.24
N ILE A 85 22.73 -3.02 27.98
CA ILE A 85 22.56 -4.42 27.59
C ILE A 85 23.80 -4.83 26.80
N LYS A 86 24.40 -5.96 27.17
CA LYS A 86 25.58 -6.51 26.51
C LYS A 86 25.30 -7.91 25.98
N PHE A 87 25.86 -8.22 24.82
CA PHE A 87 25.66 -9.49 24.14
C PHE A 87 26.20 -10.65 24.99
N LYS A 88 25.33 -11.65 25.25
CA LYS A 88 25.58 -12.83 26.11
C LYS A 88 25.93 -12.50 27.58
N ASP A 89 25.55 -11.32 28.07
CA ASP A 89 25.74 -10.94 29.48
C ASP A 89 24.38 -10.82 30.17
N ASP A 90 24.12 -11.68 31.16
CA ASP A 90 22.86 -11.70 31.90
C ASP A 90 22.82 -10.54 32.91
N VAL A 91 21.75 -9.75 32.85
CA VAL A 91 21.53 -8.64 33.78
C VAL A 91 20.54 -9.09 34.85
N MET A 92 21.02 -9.18 36.09
CA MET A 92 20.19 -9.49 37.25
C MET A 92 19.13 -8.40 37.47
N PRO A 93 17.96 -8.73 38.06
CA PRO A 93 16.91 -7.75 38.33
C PRO A 93 17.43 -6.57 39.13
N GLY A 94 17.39 -5.38 38.52
CA GLY A 94 17.87 -4.15 39.13
C GLY A 94 16.96 -2.98 38.80
N THR A 95 16.83 -2.05 39.75
CA THR A 95 16.13 -0.79 39.54
C THR A 95 17.01 0.14 38.71
N TYR A 96 16.51 0.56 37.55
CA TYR A 96 17.24 1.46 36.66
C TYR A 96 16.84 2.93 36.82
N CYS A 97 15.67 3.17 37.42
CA CYS A 97 15.13 4.50 37.59
C CYS A 97 14.00 4.54 38.64
N GLU A 98 13.83 5.69 39.29
CA GLU A 98 12.66 6.03 40.09
C GLU A 98 11.84 7.15 39.43
N ILE A 99 10.52 7.00 39.41
CA ILE A 99 9.58 7.99 38.90
C ILE A 99 8.85 8.62 40.10
N ASP A 100 9.01 9.93 40.27
CA ASP A 100 8.21 10.72 41.20
C ASP A 100 6.85 11.02 40.55
N LEU A 101 5.77 10.53 41.19
CA LEU A 101 4.44 10.45 40.61
C LEU A 101 3.57 11.64 41.02
N ASP A 102 3.74 12.73 40.26
CA ASP A 102 2.91 13.93 40.36
C ASP A 102 1.48 13.67 39.87
N LYS A 103 0.53 14.54 40.26
CA LYS A 103 -0.88 14.42 39.85
C LYS A 103 -1.05 14.33 38.33
N GLU A 104 -0.33 15.17 37.58
CA GLU A 104 -0.38 15.18 36.11
C GLU A 104 0.18 13.88 35.50
N LYS A 105 1.32 13.39 36.00
CA LYS A 105 1.92 12.14 35.54
C LYS A 105 1.04 10.93 35.84
N ARG A 106 0.38 10.93 37.00
CA ARG A 106 -0.62 9.92 37.36
C ARG A 106 -1.77 9.92 36.36
N ASP A 107 -2.33 11.09 36.08
CA ASP A 107 -3.48 11.23 35.19
C ASP A 107 -3.14 10.76 33.77
N ALA A 108 -1.92 11.03 33.30
CA ALA A 108 -1.40 10.49 32.04
C ALA A 108 -1.35 8.95 32.02
N PHE A 109 -0.81 8.30 33.07
CA PHE A 109 -0.80 6.83 33.16
C PHE A 109 -2.20 6.23 33.28
N VAL A 110 -3.07 6.83 34.09
CA VAL A 110 -4.47 6.39 34.24
C VAL A 110 -5.20 6.49 32.90
N TYR A 111 -5.01 7.59 32.16
CA TYR A 111 -5.57 7.75 30.83
C TYR A 111 -5.05 6.68 29.85
N ALA A 112 -3.75 6.39 29.90
CA ALA A 112 -3.13 5.35 29.07
C ALA A 112 -3.71 3.96 29.38
N ILE A 113 -3.87 3.61 30.66
CA ILE A 113 -4.42 2.32 31.10
C ILE A 113 -5.89 2.19 30.70
N LYS A 114 -6.70 3.24 30.91
CA LYS A 114 -8.12 3.27 30.51
C LYS A 114 -8.34 3.01 29.02
N ASN A 115 -7.42 3.49 28.18
CA ASN A 115 -7.51 3.34 26.74
C ASN A 115 -6.67 2.15 26.21
N HIS A 116 -6.22 1.25 27.09
CA HIS A 116 -5.40 0.09 26.75
C HIS A 116 -4.18 0.43 25.90
N TYR A 117 -3.35 1.38 26.38
CA TYR A 117 -2.14 1.76 25.67
C TYR A 117 -1.12 0.62 25.68
N TRP A 118 -0.52 0.42 24.51
CA TRP A 118 0.63 -0.44 24.29
C TRP A 118 1.82 0.42 23.87
N TYR A 119 3.01 -0.15 24.00
CA TYR A 119 4.25 0.46 23.56
C TYR A 119 5.04 -0.51 22.69
N GLN A 120 5.85 0.06 21.80
CA GLN A 120 6.72 -0.66 20.88
C GLN A 120 8.18 -0.31 21.14
N MET A 121 9.02 -1.34 21.12
CA MET A 121 10.47 -1.22 21.21
C MET A 121 11.12 -2.10 20.14
N TYR A 122 12.40 -1.87 19.87
CA TYR A 122 13.19 -2.67 18.94
C TYR A 122 14.54 -3.05 19.53
N ILE A 123 14.95 -4.30 19.29
CA ILE A 123 16.31 -4.78 19.48
C ILE A 123 16.70 -5.45 18.16
N ASP A 124 17.79 -5.02 17.52
CA ASP A 124 18.29 -5.65 16.29
C ASP A 124 17.21 -5.78 15.19
N ASP A 125 16.39 -4.73 15.03
CA ASP A 125 15.19 -4.65 14.17
C ASP A 125 14.01 -5.56 14.56
N LEU A 126 14.14 -6.42 15.57
CA LEU A 126 13.05 -7.26 16.06
C LEU A 126 12.07 -6.43 16.89
N PRO A 127 10.78 -6.36 16.50
CA PRO A 127 9.78 -5.59 17.22
C PRO A 127 9.36 -6.29 18.51
N ILE A 128 9.22 -5.50 19.57
CA ILE A 128 8.79 -5.95 20.89
C ILE A 128 7.60 -5.09 21.30
N TRP A 129 6.54 -5.73 21.76
CA TRP A 129 5.35 -5.05 22.23
C TRP A 129 5.11 -5.32 23.71
N GLY A 130 4.69 -4.29 24.44
CA GLY A 130 4.24 -4.41 25.82
C GLY A 130 3.03 -3.54 26.09
N ILE A 131 2.28 -3.89 27.14
CA ILE A 131 1.16 -3.09 27.65
C ILE A 131 1.65 -2.19 28.78
N VAL A 132 1.13 -0.96 28.86
CA VAL A 132 1.53 0.01 29.89
C VAL A 132 1.12 -0.46 31.28
N GLY A 133 -0.12 -0.91 31.43
CA GLY A 133 -0.70 -1.29 32.72
C GLY A 133 -2.03 -2.01 32.55
N GLU A 134 -2.70 -2.26 33.66
CA GLU A 134 -3.99 -2.96 33.70
C GLU A 134 -4.88 -2.30 34.76
N ALA A 135 -6.19 -2.26 34.50
CA ALA A 135 -7.18 -1.85 35.48
C ALA A 135 -7.68 -3.08 36.27
N ASP A 136 -8.11 -2.88 37.50
CA ASP A 136 -8.73 -3.94 38.29
C ASP A 136 -10.04 -4.45 37.66
N GLU A 137 -10.52 -5.63 38.06
CA GLU A 137 -11.78 -6.22 37.56
C GLU A 137 -12.99 -5.29 37.79
N ASN A 138 -12.94 -4.47 38.85
CA ASN A 138 -13.97 -3.50 39.20
C ASN A 138 -13.82 -2.15 38.46
N GLY A 139 -12.70 -1.91 37.76
CA GLY A 139 -12.43 -0.68 37.00
C GLY A 139 -12.11 0.58 37.81
N GLU A 140 -12.10 0.49 39.15
CA GLU A 140 -11.85 1.62 40.06
C GLU A 140 -10.36 1.91 40.29
N ASP A 141 -9.54 0.85 40.33
CA ASP A 141 -8.10 0.93 40.59
C ASP A 141 -7.27 0.65 39.33
N TYR A 142 -6.18 1.41 39.17
CA TYR A 142 -5.26 1.32 38.03
C TYR A 142 -3.86 0.91 38.48
N TYR A 143 -3.29 -0.07 37.79
CA TYR A 143 -1.98 -0.64 38.10
C TYR A 143 -1.02 -0.46 36.92
N LEU A 144 0.21 -0.07 37.23
CA LEU A 144 1.30 0.06 36.25
C LEU A 144 2.23 -1.15 36.33
N TRP A 145 2.69 -1.64 35.17
CA TRP A 145 3.73 -2.67 35.11
C TRP A 145 5.11 -2.04 35.29
N THR A 146 5.84 -2.44 36.33
CA THR A 146 7.09 -1.78 36.74
C THR A 146 8.35 -2.60 36.46
N TYR A 147 8.19 -3.91 36.21
CA TYR A 147 9.28 -4.81 35.93
C TYR A 147 9.23 -5.35 34.50
N LYS A 148 10.30 -5.14 33.74
CA LYS A 148 10.47 -5.63 32.37
C LYS A 148 11.51 -6.75 32.34
N LYS A 149 11.09 -7.96 32.02
CA LYS A 149 11.97 -9.11 31.83
C LYS A 149 12.16 -9.36 30.34
N LEU A 150 13.38 -9.13 29.85
CA LEU A 150 13.75 -9.36 28.46
C LEU A 150 14.44 -10.72 28.35
N GLU A 151 13.87 -11.63 27.55
CA GLU A 151 14.51 -12.89 27.20
C GLU A 151 14.99 -12.82 25.75
N ILE A 152 16.31 -12.82 25.55
CA ILE A 152 16.94 -12.66 24.24
C ILE A 152 17.52 -14.00 23.77
N GLY A 153 17.00 -14.49 22.65
CA GLY A 153 17.47 -15.68 21.96
C GLY A 153 18.66 -15.37 21.06
N PHE A 154 19.75 -16.12 21.18
CA PHE A 154 20.91 -16.01 20.31
C PHE A 154 21.27 -17.33 19.62
N ASN A 155 21.76 -17.24 18.39
CA ASN A 155 22.36 -18.34 17.64
C ASN A 155 23.74 -17.91 17.13
N GLY A 156 24.80 -18.50 17.70
CA GLY A 156 26.17 -18.08 17.45
C GLY A 156 26.44 -16.65 17.94
N ASN A 157 26.74 -15.75 17.01
CA ASN A 157 27.04 -14.33 17.25
C ASN A 157 25.91 -13.41 16.78
N ARG A 158 24.68 -13.92 16.69
CA ARG A 158 23.53 -13.16 16.20
C ARG A 158 22.33 -13.32 17.11
N ILE A 159 21.51 -12.27 17.17
CA ILE A 159 20.23 -12.25 17.87
C ILE A 159 19.16 -12.80 16.92
N VAL A 160 18.35 -13.73 17.42
CA VAL A 160 17.34 -14.44 16.62
C VAL A 160 15.95 -14.42 17.23
N ASP A 161 15.82 -14.13 18.52
CA ASP A 161 14.51 -13.99 19.16
C ASP A 161 14.56 -12.97 20.29
N VAL A 162 13.46 -12.28 20.52
CA VAL A 162 13.27 -11.44 21.71
C VAL A 162 11.86 -11.63 22.26
N ASN A 163 11.77 -11.85 23.56
CA ASN A 163 10.53 -11.90 24.32
C ASN A 163 10.56 -10.87 25.44
N LEU A 164 9.43 -10.19 25.64
CA LEU A 164 9.21 -9.29 26.76
C LEU A 164 8.10 -9.86 27.65
N THR A 165 8.43 -10.05 28.93
CA THR A 165 7.44 -10.30 29.98
C THR A 165 7.37 -9.08 30.89
N SER A 166 6.18 -8.50 31.05
CA SER A 166 5.94 -7.39 31.96
C SER A 166 5.36 -7.94 33.26
N GLU A 167 5.99 -7.67 34.41
CA GLU A 167 5.53 -8.09 35.73
C GLU A 167 5.62 -6.92 36.75
N GLY A 168 5.26 -7.17 38.01
CA GLY A 168 5.33 -6.15 39.07
C GLY A 168 4.26 -5.06 38.93
N LYS A 169 3.00 -5.40 39.26
CA LYS A 169 1.88 -4.45 39.31
C LYS A 169 2.03 -3.52 40.52
N VAL A 170 2.07 -2.22 40.28
CA VAL A 170 2.07 -1.19 41.35
C VAL A 170 0.86 -0.29 41.18
N LYS A 171 0.09 -0.09 42.25
CA LYS A 171 -1.10 0.76 42.26
C LYS A 171 -0.72 2.23 42.11
N LEU A 172 -1.41 2.95 41.24
CA LEU A 172 -1.15 4.38 40.98
C LEU A 172 -1.78 5.26 42.07
N VAL A 173 -0.98 5.62 43.08
CA VAL A 173 -1.37 6.54 44.17
C VAL A 173 -0.61 7.87 44.03
N PRO A 174 -1.25 9.03 44.19
CA PRO A 174 -0.58 10.32 44.07
C PRO A 174 0.53 10.50 45.12
N ASN A 175 1.61 11.21 44.74
CA ASN A 175 2.77 11.49 45.59
C ASN A 175 3.53 10.24 46.06
N THR A 176 3.52 9.19 45.25
CA THR A 176 4.35 7.99 45.49
C THR A 176 5.55 7.96 44.56
N LYS A 177 6.60 7.24 44.96
CA LYS A 177 7.74 6.93 44.09
C LYS A 177 7.56 5.53 43.54
N ILE A 178 7.63 5.39 42.22
CA ILE A 178 7.59 4.09 41.56
C ILE A 178 8.99 3.74 41.07
N GLN A 179 9.50 2.61 41.53
CA GLN A 179 10.77 2.05 41.09
C GLN A 179 10.56 1.20 39.83
N MET A 180 11.26 1.55 38.76
CA MET A 180 11.26 0.81 37.51
C MET A 180 12.47 -0.12 37.46
N SER A 181 12.21 -1.39 37.18
CA SER A 181 13.22 -2.44 37.22
C SER A 181 13.24 -3.23 35.91
N TYR A 182 14.40 -3.75 35.55
CA TYR A 182 14.55 -4.61 34.39
C TYR A 182 15.51 -5.77 34.66
N SER A 183 15.38 -6.81 33.86
CA SER A 183 16.37 -7.90 33.78
C SER A 183 16.50 -8.39 32.36
N VAL A 184 17.68 -8.95 32.05
CA VAL A 184 17.98 -9.53 30.75
C VAL A 184 18.47 -10.95 30.96
N LYS A 185 17.85 -11.91 30.27
CA LYS A 185 18.30 -13.30 30.23
C LYS A 185 18.58 -13.73 28.81
N TRP A 186 19.78 -14.23 28.57
CA TRP A 186 20.18 -14.79 27.29
C TRP A 186 19.86 -16.28 27.22
N LYS A 187 19.24 -16.71 26.12
CA LYS A 187 18.93 -18.12 25.85
C LYS A 187 19.51 -18.52 24.50
N LYS A 188 20.18 -19.68 24.46
CA LYS A 188 20.61 -20.26 23.19
C LYS A 188 19.38 -20.77 22.43
N SER A 189 19.27 -20.42 21.15
CA SER A 189 18.19 -20.85 20.25
C SER A 189 18.76 -21.54 19.01
N ASP A 190 18.03 -22.53 18.51
CA ASP A 190 18.37 -23.28 17.29
C ASP A 190 17.79 -22.65 16.02
N VAL A 191 17.03 -21.55 16.15
CA VAL A 191 16.44 -20.81 15.03
C VAL A 191 17.55 -20.18 14.19
N LYS A 192 17.48 -20.35 12.87
CA LYS A 192 18.43 -19.71 11.93
C LYS A 192 18.14 -18.21 11.85
N PHE A 193 19.17 -17.44 11.52
CA PHE A 193 19.03 -15.98 11.40
C PHE A 193 18.00 -15.55 10.33
N GLU A 194 17.86 -16.32 9.25
CA GLU A 194 16.91 -16.06 8.16
C GLU A 194 15.45 -16.21 8.63
N ASP A 195 15.17 -17.22 9.46
CA ASP A 195 13.81 -17.55 9.94
C ASP A 195 13.40 -16.73 11.18
N ARG A 196 14.21 -15.73 11.60
CA ARG A 196 14.01 -15.01 12.86
C ARG A 196 12.70 -14.22 12.93
N PHE A 197 12.17 -13.80 11.77
CA PHE A 197 10.91 -13.07 11.69
C PHE A 197 9.67 -13.98 11.69
N ASP A 198 9.86 -15.31 11.61
CA ASP A 198 8.77 -16.30 11.48
C ASP A 198 7.77 -16.26 12.61
N LYS A 199 8.27 -15.96 13.80
CA LYS A 199 7.47 -15.80 15.01
C LYS A 199 6.45 -14.67 14.90
N TYR A 200 6.73 -13.62 14.14
CA TYR A 200 5.84 -12.45 14.02
C TYR A 200 4.74 -12.63 12.98
N LEU A 201 4.84 -13.65 12.13
CA LEU A 201 3.83 -13.90 11.12
C LEU A 201 2.77 -14.83 11.68
N ASP A 202 1.89 -14.24 12.49
CA ASP A 202 0.83 -14.93 13.21
C ASP A 202 -0.07 -15.76 12.25
N PRO A 203 -0.10 -17.12 12.39
CA PRO A 203 -0.92 -17.99 11.57
C PRO A 203 -2.44 -17.89 11.87
N SER A 204 -2.83 -17.27 13.00
CA SER A 204 -4.18 -17.38 13.59
C SER A 204 -5.09 -16.17 13.33
N PHE A 205 -4.54 -15.01 12.96
CA PHE A 205 -5.28 -13.75 12.79
C PHE A 205 -6.30 -13.74 11.63
N PHE A 206 -6.29 -14.73 10.72
CA PHE A 206 -7.13 -14.74 9.51
C PHE A 206 -7.96 -16.02 9.30
N GLN A 207 -8.51 -16.62 10.36
CA GLN A 207 -9.51 -17.69 10.21
C GLN A 207 -10.88 -17.15 9.75
N HIS A 208 -11.01 -16.77 8.48
CA HIS A 208 -12.30 -16.81 7.79
C HIS A 208 -12.16 -17.79 6.62
N ARG A 209 -12.91 -18.89 6.66
CA ARG A 209 -12.93 -19.88 5.59
C ARG A 209 -13.52 -19.25 4.34
N VAL A 210 -12.71 -19.10 3.29
CA VAL A 210 -13.20 -18.76 1.95
C VAL A 210 -13.72 -20.05 1.32
N GLY A 211 -15.04 -20.17 1.17
CA GLY A 211 -15.63 -21.17 0.28
C GLY A 211 -15.51 -20.66 -1.16
N PHE A 212 -14.75 -21.34 -2.00
CA PHE A 212 -14.77 -21.12 -3.44
C PHE A 212 -16.14 -21.53 -3.97
N ASP A 213 -17.04 -20.57 -4.18
CA ASP A 213 -18.35 -20.86 -4.72
C ASP A 213 -18.31 -20.76 -6.27
N PRO A 214 -18.38 -21.89 -7.01
CA PRO A 214 -18.27 -21.91 -8.48
C PRO A 214 -19.47 -21.25 -9.19
N GLY A 215 -20.46 -20.75 -8.46
CA GLY A 215 -21.64 -20.08 -9.00
C GLY A 215 -21.34 -18.93 -9.97
N TRP A 216 -20.21 -18.23 -9.83
CA TRP A 216 -19.85 -17.13 -10.72
C TRP A 216 -19.35 -17.56 -12.10
N VAL A 217 -18.63 -18.68 -12.18
CA VAL A 217 -18.22 -19.26 -13.47
C VAL A 217 -19.45 -19.75 -14.22
N ASN A 218 -20.38 -20.39 -13.51
CA ASN A 218 -21.66 -20.81 -14.09
C ASN A 218 -22.51 -19.61 -14.51
N PHE A 219 -22.62 -18.54 -13.71
CA PHE A 219 -23.39 -17.36 -14.09
C PHE A 219 -22.79 -16.65 -15.31
N LEU A 220 -21.46 -16.52 -15.39
CA LEU A 220 -20.79 -15.94 -16.55
C LEU A 220 -21.02 -16.80 -17.80
N CYS A 221 -20.92 -18.13 -17.68
CA CYS A 221 -21.22 -19.07 -18.77
C CYS A 221 -22.69 -19.05 -19.18
N THR A 222 -23.64 -18.99 -18.25
CA THR A 222 -25.08 -18.90 -18.55
C THR A 222 -25.40 -17.57 -19.21
N TYR A 223 -24.85 -16.47 -18.72
CA TYR A 223 -25.03 -15.15 -19.33
C TYR A 223 -24.43 -15.13 -20.75
N LEU A 224 -23.20 -15.61 -20.94
CA LEU A 224 -22.57 -15.75 -22.26
C LEU A 224 -23.39 -16.64 -23.20
N CYS A 225 -23.94 -17.77 -22.71
CA CYS A 225 -24.83 -18.63 -23.48
C CYS A 225 -26.13 -17.91 -23.88
N VAL A 226 -26.76 -17.16 -22.96
CA VAL A 226 -27.97 -16.36 -23.27
C VAL A 226 -27.65 -15.24 -24.27
N SER A 227 -26.47 -14.63 -24.16
CA SER A 227 -25.97 -13.62 -25.10
C SER A 227 -25.81 -14.19 -26.50
N TYR A 228 -25.18 -15.37 -26.58
CA TYR A 228 -24.93 -16.09 -27.83
C TYR A 228 -26.22 -16.58 -28.48
N MET A 229 -27.25 -16.91 -27.67
CA MET A 229 -28.59 -17.23 -28.16
C MET A 229 -29.29 -15.99 -28.72
N GLN A 230 -29.20 -14.83 -28.04
CA GLN A 230 -29.82 -13.58 -28.49
C GLN A 230 -29.23 -13.06 -29.81
N ASP A 231 -27.92 -13.24 -30.03
CA ASP A 231 -27.24 -12.86 -31.29
C ASP A 231 -27.67 -13.72 -32.50
N ARG A 232 -28.25 -14.92 -32.28
CA ARG A 232 -28.78 -15.73 -33.38
C ARG A 232 -30.16 -15.25 -33.88
N ASP A 233 -30.91 -14.53 -33.05
CA ASP A 233 -32.25 -14.06 -33.38
C ASP A 233 -32.27 -12.66 -34.04
N LEU A 234 -31.16 -11.93 -33.98
CA LEU A 234 -30.97 -10.63 -34.65
C LEU A 234 -30.21 -10.88 -35.97
N GLY A 235 -30.89 -10.81 -37.10
CA GLY A 235 -30.30 -11.06 -38.43
C GLY A 235 -29.06 -10.19 -38.75
N ASP A 236 -28.31 -10.58 -39.79
CA ASP A 236 -27.05 -9.95 -40.25
C ASP A 236 -27.13 -8.42 -40.55
N GLU A 237 -28.34 -7.85 -40.55
CA GLU A 237 -28.62 -6.44 -40.78
C GLU A 237 -28.58 -5.56 -39.52
N TYR A 238 -28.37 -6.08 -38.30
CA TYR A 238 -28.30 -5.29 -37.05
C TYR A 238 -27.02 -5.56 -36.25
N GLY A 239 -26.53 -4.55 -35.50
CA GLY A 239 -25.50 -4.72 -34.48
C GLY A 239 -24.11 -4.17 -34.82
N TRP A 240 -23.09 -4.69 -34.12
CA TRP A 240 -21.73 -4.10 -34.07
C TRP A 240 -21.09 -3.85 -35.45
N LYS A 241 -21.38 -4.67 -36.46
CA LYS A 241 -20.86 -4.52 -37.84
C LYS A 241 -21.20 -3.16 -38.47
N GLN A 242 -22.37 -2.59 -38.14
CA GLN A 242 -22.79 -1.30 -38.71
C GLN A 242 -21.94 -0.11 -38.23
N VAL A 243 -21.30 -0.26 -37.08
CA VAL A 243 -20.59 0.82 -36.39
C VAL A 243 -19.13 0.93 -36.86
N HIS A 244 -18.69 0.10 -37.82
CA HIS A 244 -17.30 0.04 -38.30
C HIS A 244 -16.70 1.41 -38.70
N GLY A 245 -17.52 2.32 -39.22
CA GLY A 245 -17.11 3.66 -39.63
C GLY A 245 -16.99 4.68 -38.48
N ASP A 246 -17.47 4.40 -37.27
CA ASP A 246 -17.49 5.35 -36.13
C ASP A 246 -16.74 4.85 -34.89
N VAL A 247 -16.41 3.56 -34.82
CA VAL A 247 -15.75 2.91 -33.66
C VAL A 247 -14.38 3.50 -33.30
N PHE A 248 -13.62 3.98 -34.28
CA PHE A 248 -12.25 4.47 -34.08
C PHE A 248 -12.16 5.99 -33.87
N ARG A 249 -13.30 6.66 -33.60
CA ARG A 249 -13.31 8.08 -33.25
C ARG A 249 -12.53 8.36 -31.95
N PRO A 250 -11.98 9.58 -31.81
CA PRO A 250 -11.32 9.98 -30.57
C PRO A 250 -12.32 10.04 -29.40
N SER A 251 -11.83 9.78 -28.19
CA SER A 251 -12.68 9.84 -26.99
C SER A 251 -13.14 11.26 -26.70
N SER A 252 -14.28 11.38 -26.01
CA SER A 252 -14.66 12.61 -25.32
C SER A 252 -13.54 12.98 -24.33
N HIS A 253 -13.08 14.23 -24.30
CA HIS A 253 -11.98 14.66 -23.42
C HIS A 253 -10.70 13.79 -23.51
N PRO A 254 -10.02 13.76 -24.67
CA PRO A 254 -8.88 12.86 -24.92
C PRO A 254 -7.69 13.13 -23.99
N LEU A 255 -7.57 14.35 -23.46
CA LEU A 255 -6.49 14.75 -22.56
C LEU A 255 -6.55 14.04 -21.20
N ILE A 256 -7.73 13.97 -20.58
CA ILE A 256 -7.89 13.32 -19.27
C ILE A 256 -7.84 11.80 -19.46
N PHE A 257 -8.52 11.31 -20.50
CA PHE A 257 -8.56 9.89 -20.81
C PHE A 257 -7.15 9.30 -21.02
N SER A 258 -6.35 9.90 -21.90
CA SER A 258 -4.97 9.43 -22.14
C SER A 258 -4.08 9.49 -20.90
N SER A 259 -4.24 10.53 -20.06
CA SER A 259 -3.49 10.66 -18.80
C SER A 259 -3.88 9.59 -17.77
N LEU A 260 -5.17 9.22 -17.69
CA LEU A 260 -5.64 8.13 -16.84
C LEU A 260 -5.11 6.77 -17.30
N ILE A 261 -5.12 6.51 -18.62
CA ILE A 261 -4.58 5.26 -19.17
C ILE A 261 -3.06 5.16 -18.91
N GLY A 262 -2.30 6.22 -19.17
CA GLY A 262 -0.86 6.25 -18.86
C GLY A 262 -0.57 6.00 -17.39
N SER A 263 -1.31 6.67 -16.50
CA SER A 263 -1.18 6.49 -15.05
C SER A 263 -1.53 5.06 -14.61
N GLY A 264 -2.56 4.44 -15.19
CA GLY A 264 -2.94 3.07 -14.87
C GLY A 264 -1.94 2.02 -15.35
N CYS A 265 -1.35 2.21 -16.53
CA CYS A 265 -0.24 1.37 -17.02
C CYS A 265 0.99 1.49 -16.11
N GLN A 266 1.30 2.70 -15.63
CA GLN A 266 2.39 2.92 -14.67
C GLN A 266 2.10 2.23 -13.33
N ILE A 267 0.92 2.41 -12.75
CA ILE A 267 0.53 1.75 -11.49
C ILE A 267 0.61 0.23 -11.62
N PHE A 268 0.17 -0.33 -12.76
CA PHE A 268 0.30 -1.76 -13.02
C PHE A 268 1.77 -2.21 -13.06
N ALA A 269 2.63 -1.48 -13.78
CA ALA A 269 4.06 -1.78 -13.85
C ALA A 269 4.74 -1.69 -12.46
N VAL A 270 4.41 -0.66 -11.68
CA VAL A 270 4.91 -0.49 -10.31
C VAL A 270 4.45 -1.64 -9.43
N SER A 271 3.16 -2.00 -9.47
CA SER A 271 2.62 -3.10 -8.67
C SER A 271 3.32 -4.41 -9.00
N LEU A 272 3.54 -4.70 -10.28
CA LEU A 272 4.22 -5.91 -10.74
C LEU A 272 5.69 -5.94 -10.30
N ILE A 273 6.43 -4.84 -10.50
CA ILE A 273 7.86 -4.77 -10.13
C ILE A 273 8.04 -4.84 -8.61
N VAL A 274 7.23 -4.11 -7.83
CA VAL A 274 7.32 -4.13 -6.36
C VAL A 274 7.00 -5.52 -5.81
N ILE A 275 6.00 -6.23 -6.36
CA ILE A 275 5.72 -7.61 -5.95
C ILE A 275 6.90 -8.54 -6.26
N ILE A 276 7.51 -8.43 -7.45
CA ILE A 276 8.67 -9.24 -7.82
C ILE A 276 9.87 -8.95 -6.92
N VAL A 277 10.18 -7.68 -6.68
CA VAL A 277 11.29 -7.26 -5.79
C VAL A 277 11.03 -7.74 -4.36
N ALA A 278 9.80 -7.59 -3.87
CA ALA A 278 9.41 -8.09 -2.54
C ALA A 278 9.54 -9.62 -2.40
N MET A 279 9.44 -10.39 -3.49
CA MET A 279 9.65 -11.84 -3.49
C MET A 279 11.14 -12.23 -3.54
N ILE A 280 12.00 -11.41 -4.13
CA ILE A 280 13.42 -11.74 -4.34
C ILE A 280 14.28 -11.28 -3.16
N GLU A 281 14.01 -10.10 -2.61
CA GLU A 281 14.91 -9.41 -1.68
C GLU A 281 14.50 -9.51 -0.20
N ASP A 282 13.55 -10.39 0.16
CA ASP A 282 13.01 -10.53 1.53
C ASP A 282 12.77 -9.17 2.23
N LEU A 283 12.20 -8.23 1.45
CA LEU A 283 12.11 -6.80 1.78
C LEU A 283 11.29 -6.50 3.05
N TYR A 284 10.67 -7.51 3.65
CA TYR A 284 9.92 -7.44 4.92
C TYR A 284 10.82 -7.41 6.16
N THR A 285 12.09 -7.75 6.00
CA THR A 285 13.08 -7.80 7.09
C THR A 285 13.52 -6.42 7.56
N GLU A 286 13.58 -5.44 6.65
CA GLU A 286 14.00 -4.06 6.94
C GLU A 286 12.82 -3.09 7.11
N ARG A 287 12.94 -2.19 8.09
CA ARG A 287 11.95 -1.16 8.41
C ARG A 287 11.91 -0.11 7.29
N GLY A 288 10.71 0.31 6.88
CA GLY A 288 10.54 1.34 5.85
C GLY A 288 10.92 0.96 4.41
N SER A 289 11.66 -0.15 4.20
CA SER A 289 12.26 -0.54 2.91
C SER A 289 11.23 -0.72 1.79
N MET A 290 10.07 -1.30 2.09
CA MET A 290 8.99 -1.44 1.10
C MET A 290 8.47 -0.11 0.56
N LEU A 291 8.33 0.88 1.44
CA LEU A 291 7.78 2.17 1.06
C LEU A 291 8.81 2.97 0.25
N SER A 292 10.08 2.95 0.64
CA SER A 292 11.16 3.58 -0.13
C SER A 292 11.34 2.92 -1.50
N THR A 293 11.30 1.58 -1.57
CA THR A 293 11.40 0.84 -2.83
C THR A 293 10.21 1.11 -3.73
N ALA A 294 8.99 1.19 -3.20
CA ALA A 294 7.81 1.57 -3.98
C ALA A 294 7.93 2.99 -4.55
N ILE A 295 8.44 3.97 -3.78
CA ILE A 295 8.67 5.35 -4.27
C ILE A 295 9.73 5.36 -5.37
N PHE A 296 10.83 4.64 -5.18
CA PHE A 296 11.90 4.53 -6.18
C PHE A 296 11.42 3.88 -7.48
N VAL A 297 10.73 2.74 -7.38
CA VAL A 297 10.15 2.03 -8.54
C VAL A 297 9.11 2.91 -9.25
N TYR A 298 8.28 3.66 -8.50
CA TYR A 298 7.33 4.61 -9.07
C TYR A 298 8.04 5.71 -9.88
N ALA A 299 9.13 6.28 -9.35
CA ALA A 299 9.93 7.27 -10.04
C ALA A 299 10.62 6.69 -11.30
N ALA A 300 11.21 5.49 -11.19
CA ALA A 300 11.90 4.81 -12.29
C ALA A 300 10.95 4.41 -13.44
N THR A 301 9.70 4.04 -13.13
CA THR A 301 8.67 3.66 -14.12
C THR A 301 7.92 4.85 -14.72
N SER A 302 8.23 6.10 -14.33
CA SER A 302 7.60 7.31 -14.86
C SER A 302 7.60 7.42 -16.41
N PRO A 303 8.62 6.92 -17.16
CA PRO A 303 8.57 6.88 -18.62
C PRO A 303 7.43 6.04 -19.19
N VAL A 304 6.98 5.00 -18.48
CA VAL A 304 5.84 4.14 -18.90
C VAL A 304 4.56 4.96 -18.99
N ASN A 305 4.31 5.83 -18.00
CA ASN A 305 3.17 6.73 -18.00
C ASN A 305 3.19 7.65 -19.22
N GLY A 306 4.33 8.31 -19.46
CA GLY A 306 4.53 9.19 -20.61
C GLY A 306 4.36 8.45 -21.94
N TYR A 307 4.91 7.24 -22.06
CA TYR A 307 4.84 6.46 -23.30
C TYR A 307 3.40 6.08 -23.66
N PHE A 308 2.65 5.48 -22.74
CA PHE A 308 1.28 5.05 -23.00
C PHE A 308 0.31 6.24 -23.10
N GLY A 309 0.44 7.26 -22.24
CA GLY A 309 -0.40 8.46 -22.29
C GLY A 309 -0.13 9.31 -23.53
N GLY A 310 1.15 9.59 -23.81
CA GLY A 310 1.59 10.40 -24.95
C GLY A 310 1.28 9.77 -26.31
N SER A 311 1.48 8.44 -26.43
CA SER A 311 1.14 7.70 -27.66
C SER A 311 -0.36 7.69 -27.92
N LEU A 312 -1.19 7.43 -26.90
CA LEU A 312 -2.64 7.41 -27.05
C LEU A 312 -3.20 8.81 -27.37
N TYR A 313 -2.69 9.86 -26.73
CA TYR A 313 -3.09 11.24 -27.01
C TYR A 313 -2.73 11.67 -28.45
N ALA A 314 -1.56 11.25 -28.95
CA ALA A 314 -1.17 11.48 -30.33
C ALA A 314 -2.07 10.73 -31.33
N ARG A 315 -2.38 9.45 -31.07
CA ARG A 315 -3.30 8.63 -31.90
C ARG A 315 -4.69 9.24 -32.01
N GLN A 316 -5.15 9.95 -30.99
CA GLN A 316 -6.45 10.63 -30.97
C GLN A 316 -6.41 12.04 -31.62
N GLY A 317 -5.28 12.46 -32.20
CA GLY A 317 -5.15 13.78 -32.85
C GLY A 317 -4.94 14.94 -31.89
N GLY A 318 -4.52 14.68 -30.65
CA GLY A 318 -4.31 15.69 -29.62
C GLY A 318 -3.12 16.63 -29.90
N ARG A 319 -3.38 17.94 -29.99
CA ARG A 319 -2.36 18.97 -30.25
C ARG A 319 -1.64 19.48 -28.99
N ARG A 320 -2.32 19.52 -27.84
CA ARG A 320 -1.81 20.13 -26.58
C ARG A 320 -1.06 19.12 -25.72
N TRP A 321 0.00 18.52 -26.26
CA TRP A 321 0.71 17.40 -25.66
C TRP A 321 1.45 17.75 -24.37
N ILE A 322 1.97 18.97 -24.25
CA ILE A 322 2.60 19.46 -23.02
C ILE A 322 1.62 19.43 -21.84
N LYS A 323 0.37 19.84 -22.06
CA LYS A 323 -0.67 19.81 -21.00
C LYS A 323 -1.00 18.37 -20.58
N GLN A 324 -1.04 17.45 -21.55
CA GLN A 324 -1.26 16.03 -21.25
C GLN A 324 -0.10 15.45 -20.44
N MET A 325 1.15 15.77 -20.78
CA MET A 325 2.33 15.35 -20.02
C MET A 325 2.28 15.84 -18.57
N PHE A 326 2.00 17.13 -18.33
CA PHE A 326 1.89 17.66 -16.96
C PHE A 326 0.79 16.97 -16.16
N ILE A 327 -0.38 16.75 -16.76
CA ILE A 327 -1.49 16.07 -16.08
C ILE A 327 -1.12 14.60 -15.81
N GLY A 328 -0.52 13.90 -16.76
CA GLY A 328 -0.03 12.53 -16.55
C GLY A 328 1.01 12.44 -15.43
N ALA A 329 1.96 13.37 -15.37
CA ALA A 329 3.03 13.35 -14.37
C ALA A 329 2.56 13.66 -12.95
N PHE A 330 1.61 14.58 -12.78
CA PHE A 330 1.19 15.05 -11.46
C PHE A 330 -0.14 14.50 -10.96
N LEU A 331 -0.94 13.79 -11.77
CA LEU A 331 -2.26 13.30 -11.35
C LEU A 331 -2.21 12.44 -10.08
N ILE A 332 -1.38 11.39 -10.09
CA ILE A 332 -1.26 10.48 -8.95
C ILE A 332 -0.43 11.10 -7.82
N PRO A 333 0.74 11.71 -8.06
CA PRO A 333 1.50 12.35 -6.98
C PRO A 333 0.72 13.46 -6.27
N ALA A 334 -0.03 14.30 -6.99
CA ALA A 334 -0.83 15.36 -6.38
C ALA A 334 -1.97 14.80 -5.53
N MET A 335 -2.62 13.72 -5.97
CA MET A 335 -3.64 13.02 -5.17
C MET A 335 -3.04 12.47 -3.88
N VAL A 336 -1.92 11.76 -3.96
CA VAL A 336 -1.23 11.19 -2.79
C VAL A 336 -0.75 12.28 -1.83
N CYS A 337 -0.09 13.32 -2.36
CA CYS A 337 0.39 14.45 -1.55
C CYS A 337 -0.77 15.24 -0.93
N GLY A 338 -1.88 15.42 -1.64
CA GLY A 338 -3.06 16.10 -1.12
C GLY A 338 -3.69 15.35 0.06
N THR A 339 -3.86 14.03 -0.06
CA THR A 339 -4.35 13.20 1.05
C THR A 339 -3.34 13.17 2.21
N ALA A 340 -2.05 13.03 1.92
CA ALA A 340 -1.00 13.03 2.95
C ALA A 340 -0.95 14.36 3.70
N PHE A 341 -1.05 15.50 3.01
CA PHE A 341 -1.07 16.83 3.63
C PHE A 341 -2.30 17.02 4.53
N PHE A 342 -3.48 16.59 4.07
CA PHE A 342 -4.70 16.63 4.88
C PHE A 342 -4.56 15.80 6.16
N ILE A 343 -4.09 14.56 6.04
CA ILE A 343 -3.85 13.69 7.20
C ILE A 343 -2.78 14.29 8.11
N ASN A 344 -1.73 14.88 7.55
CA ASN A 344 -0.64 15.47 8.31
C ASN A 344 -1.09 16.68 9.14
N PHE A 345 -2.00 17.49 8.63
CA PHE A 345 -2.58 18.59 9.39
C PHE A 345 -3.28 18.08 10.66
N ILE A 346 -4.02 16.98 10.56
CA ILE A 346 -4.66 16.33 11.72
C ILE A 346 -3.60 15.69 12.62
N ALA A 347 -2.56 15.06 12.07
CA ALA A 347 -1.47 14.48 12.85
C ALA A 347 -0.75 15.52 13.72
N ILE A 348 -0.49 16.71 13.16
CA ILE A 348 0.11 17.84 13.88
C ILE A 348 -0.82 18.32 14.99
N TYR A 349 -2.12 18.43 14.73
CA TYR A 349 -3.11 18.83 15.74
C TYR A 349 -3.14 17.87 16.94
N TYR A 350 -2.98 16.57 16.69
CA TYR A 350 -2.92 15.55 17.75
C TYR A 350 -1.52 15.39 18.37
N HIS A 351 -0.49 16.11 17.91
CA HIS A 351 0.92 15.87 18.30
C HIS A 351 1.35 14.39 18.13
N ALA A 352 0.83 13.72 17.12
CA ALA A 352 1.14 12.32 16.84
C ALA A 352 2.56 12.18 16.26
N SER A 353 3.28 11.10 16.61
CA SER A 353 4.60 10.77 16.06
C SER A 353 4.60 10.49 14.56
N ARG A 354 3.42 10.24 13.99
CA ARG A 354 3.24 10.06 12.54
C ARG A 354 3.03 11.36 11.76
N ALA A 355 3.22 12.50 12.42
CA ALA A 355 3.35 13.77 11.72
C ALA A 355 4.62 13.75 10.86
N ILE A 356 4.44 13.85 9.55
CA ILE A 356 5.51 13.90 8.56
C ILE A 356 6.24 15.25 8.72
N PRO A 357 7.56 15.24 8.97
CA PRO A 357 8.32 16.47 9.14
C PRO A 357 8.37 17.28 7.83
N PHE A 358 8.47 18.60 7.93
CA PHE A 358 8.46 19.47 6.76
C PHE A 358 9.56 19.13 5.74
N GLY A 359 10.74 18.70 6.21
CA GLY A 359 11.87 18.32 5.35
C GLY A 359 11.55 17.17 4.40
N THR A 360 10.84 16.13 4.86
CA THR A 360 10.48 14.99 4.00
C THR A 360 9.40 15.36 2.99
N MET A 361 8.49 16.28 3.32
CA MET A 361 7.53 16.81 2.34
C MET A 361 8.23 17.52 1.19
N VAL A 362 9.19 18.38 1.50
CA VAL A 362 10.00 19.08 0.47
C VAL A 362 10.80 18.07 -0.35
N ALA A 363 11.38 17.05 0.28
CA ALA A 363 12.11 15.99 -0.43
C ALA A 363 11.21 15.24 -1.44
N VAL A 364 9.98 14.87 -1.05
CA VAL A 364 9.01 14.22 -1.95
C VAL A 364 8.63 15.15 -3.12
N CYS A 365 8.39 16.43 -2.86
CA CYS A 365 8.14 17.41 -3.92
C CYS A 365 9.34 17.51 -4.89
N CYS A 366 10.57 17.54 -4.38
CA CYS A 366 11.78 17.54 -5.19
C CYS A 366 11.88 16.29 -6.08
N ILE A 367 11.55 15.10 -5.56
CA ILE A 367 11.49 13.88 -6.38
C ILE A 367 10.46 14.03 -7.50
N CYS A 368 9.27 14.59 -7.23
CA CYS A 368 8.25 14.82 -8.25
C CYS A 368 8.73 15.76 -9.37
N PHE A 369 9.38 16.88 -9.03
CA PHE A 369 9.81 17.87 -10.02
C PHE A 369 11.11 17.49 -10.75
N PHE A 370 12.11 16.96 -10.04
CA PHE A 370 13.44 16.72 -10.61
C PHE A 370 13.64 15.30 -11.14
N VAL A 371 12.83 14.34 -10.73
CA VAL A 371 12.93 12.94 -11.20
C VAL A 371 11.72 12.58 -12.03
N ILE A 372 10.51 12.64 -11.47
CA ILE A 372 9.31 12.12 -12.14
C ILE A 372 8.98 12.91 -13.41
N LEU A 373 9.01 14.25 -13.36
CA LEU A 373 8.70 15.11 -14.50
C LEU A 373 9.64 14.91 -15.72
N PRO A 374 10.98 14.97 -15.59
CA PRO A 374 11.86 14.76 -16.75
C PRO A 374 11.80 13.34 -17.31
N LEU A 375 11.69 12.30 -16.45
CA LEU A 375 11.52 10.93 -16.93
C LEU A 375 10.20 10.74 -17.69
N ASN A 376 9.10 11.36 -17.23
CA ASN A 376 7.82 11.33 -17.92
C ASN A 376 7.89 12.06 -19.28
N LEU A 377 8.59 13.19 -19.36
CA LEU A 377 8.82 13.92 -20.60
C LEU A 377 9.50 13.03 -21.65
N VAL A 378 10.58 12.32 -21.26
CA VAL A 378 11.27 11.37 -22.15
C VAL A 378 10.31 10.30 -22.66
N GLY A 379 9.54 9.68 -21.76
CA GLY A 379 8.53 8.69 -22.11
C GLY A 379 7.48 9.23 -23.10
N THR A 380 7.01 10.46 -22.85
CA THR A 380 6.01 11.14 -23.70
C THR A 380 6.53 11.38 -25.11
N ILE A 381 7.78 11.85 -25.26
CA ILE A 381 8.39 12.07 -26.58
C ILE A 381 8.54 10.74 -27.33
N LEU A 382 9.05 9.69 -26.65
CA LEU A 382 9.21 8.36 -27.24
C LEU A 382 7.86 7.77 -27.67
N GLY A 383 6.83 7.84 -26.83
CA GLY A 383 5.50 7.33 -27.14
C GLY A 383 4.86 8.01 -28.33
N ARG A 384 5.01 9.33 -28.45
CA ARG A 384 4.50 10.11 -29.58
C ARG A 384 5.22 9.76 -30.90
N ASN A 385 6.54 9.59 -30.86
CA ASN A 385 7.32 9.34 -32.06
C ASN A 385 7.19 7.88 -32.56
N LEU A 386 7.24 6.90 -31.64
CA LEU A 386 7.23 5.48 -32.00
C LEU A 386 5.82 4.94 -32.26
N SER A 387 4.83 5.43 -31.50
CA SER A 387 3.49 4.86 -31.47
C SER A 387 2.37 5.88 -31.63
N GLY A 388 2.68 7.14 -31.95
CA GLY A 388 1.68 8.20 -32.05
C GLY A 388 0.85 8.23 -33.33
N GLN A 389 1.23 7.46 -34.36
CA GLN A 389 0.49 7.43 -35.62
C GLN A 389 -0.81 6.60 -35.48
N PRO A 390 -1.97 7.14 -35.92
CA PRO A 390 -3.22 6.40 -35.90
C PRO A 390 -3.27 5.31 -36.99
N ASN A 391 -3.13 4.06 -36.58
CA ASN A 391 -3.31 2.89 -37.46
C ASN A 391 -4.69 2.27 -37.20
N PHE A 392 -5.72 2.80 -37.86
CA PHE A 392 -7.09 2.28 -37.77
C PHE A 392 -7.36 1.26 -38.88
N PRO A 393 -8.01 0.10 -38.59
CA PRO A 393 -8.29 -0.92 -39.60
C PRO A 393 -9.39 -0.50 -40.59
N CYS A 394 -10.26 0.44 -40.21
CA CYS A 394 -11.35 0.95 -41.04
C CYS A 394 -11.27 2.48 -41.16
N ARG A 395 -11.76 3.01 -42.29
CA ARG A 395 -11.88 4.46 -42.50
C ARG A 395 -12.98 5.02 -41.60
N VAL A 396 -12.68 6.11 -40.89
CA VAL A 396 -13.65 6.80 -40.03
C VAL A 396 -14.53 7.73 -40.87
N ASN A 397 -15.85 7.66 -40.67
CA ASN A 397 -16.83 8.51 -41.34
C ASN A 397 -16.68 9.99 -40.93
N ALA A 398 -17.00 10.92 -41.84
CA ALA A 398 -16.92 12.36 -41.53
C ALA A 398 -18.01 12.81 -40.55
N VAL A 399 -19.25 12.31 -40.73
CA VAL A 399 -20.41 12.67 -39.90
C VAL A 399 -20.72 11.54 -38.93
N PRO A 400 -20.86 11.82 -37.62
CA PRO A 400 -21.21 10.80 -36.62
C PRO A 400 -22.66 10.35 -36.81
N ARG A 401 -22.91 9.04 -36.73
CA ARG A 401 -24.28 8.51 -36.67
C ARG A 401 -24.98 8.95 -35.38
N CYS A 402 -26.27 9.24 -35.48
CA CYS A 402 -27.12 9.50 -34.31
C CYS A 402 -27.38 8.17 -33.59
N CYS A 403 -26.90 8.05 -32.35
CA CYS A 403 -27.23 6.88 -31.53
C CYS A 403 -28.72 6.94 -31.16
N VAL A 404 -29.49 5.94 -31.60
CA VAL A 404 -30.94 5.80 -31.34
C VAL A 404 -31.25 5.49 -29.87
N ARG A 405 -30.31 4.90 -29.13
CA ARG A 405 -30.47 4.58 -27.71
C ARG A 405 -29.20 4.91 -26.93
N SER A 406 -29.25 5.94 -26.08
CA SER A 406 -28.24 6.14 -25.05
C SER A 406 -28.48 5.12 -23.94
N PHE A 407 -27.99 3.88 -24.11
CA PHE A 407 -27.80 2.99 -22.97
C PHE A 407 -26.80 3.69 -22.04
N LYS A 408 -27.30 4.43 -21.05
CA LYS A 408 -26.47 4.89 -19.95
C LYS A 408 -25.93 3.61 -19.36
N ALA A 409 -24.63 3.39 -19.57
CA ALA A 409 -23.91 2.20 -19.11
C ALA A 409 -24.44 1.85 -17.73
N VAL A 410 -25.24 0.78 -17.65
CA VAL A 410 -25.70 0.26 -16.38
C VAL A 410 -24.42 0.04 -15.61
N LEU A 411 -24.28 0.76 -14.50
CA LEU A 411 -23.24 0.54 -13.51
C LEU A 411 -23.39 -0.92 -13.10
N MET A 412 -22.69 -1.83 -13.80
CA MET A 412 -22.94 -3.27 -13.68
C MET A 412 -22.33 -3.74 -12.37
N PHE A 413 -23.10 -3.54 -11.31
CA PHE A 413 -22.68 -3.66 -9.92
C PHE A 413 -22.67 -5.11 -9.43
N LEU A 414 -22.97 -6.10 -10.26
CA LEU A 414 -23.47 -7.37 -9.73
C LEU A 414 -22.49 -8.52 -9.56
N LEU A 415 -21.17 -8.39 -9.80
CA LEU A 415 -20.34 -9.61 -9.82
C LEU A 415 -18.90 -9.53 -9.30
N ARG A 416 -18.62 -8.87 -8.17
CA ARG A 416 -17.24 -8.84 -7.60
C ARG A 416 -17.10 -9.08 -6.10
N TYR A 417 -18.08 -9.73 -5.48
CA TYR A 417 -18.01 -10.10 -4.06
C TYR A 417 -16.77 -10.95 -3.72
N PHE A 418 -16.33 -11.82 -4.65
CA PHE A 418 -15.38 -12.88 -4.33
C PHE A 418 -13.89 -12.48 -4.38
N ILE A 419 -13.48 -11.61 -5.30
CA ILE A 419 -12.06 -11.23 -5.46
C ILE A 419 -11.57 -10.44 -4.24
N PHE A 420 -12.42 -9.61 -3.65
CA PHE A 420 -12.03 -8.77 -2.51
C PHE A 420 -11.93 -9.53 -1.19
N THR A 421 -12.77 -10.55 -0.97
CA THR A 421 -12.65 -11.43 0.20
C THR A 421 -11.33 -12.20 0.23
N SER A 422 -10.72 -12.45 -0.94
CA SER A 422 -9.40 -13.07 -1.05
C SER A 422 -8.25 -12.15 -0.62
N PHE A 423 -8.36 -10.83 -0.80
CA PHE A 423 -7.32 -9.85 -0.45
C PHE A 423 -7.07 -9.71 1.07
N TRP A 424 -7.97 -10.22 1.91
CA TRP A 424 -7.94 -10.00 3.36
C TRP A 424 -7.81 -11.29 4.19
N ALA A 425 -7.57 -12.44 3.53
CA ALA A 425 -7.70 -13.72 4.20
C ALA A 425 -6.65 -14.78 3.81
N TYR A 426 -5.34 -14.49 3.78
CA TYR A 426 -4.31 -15.56 3.81
C TYR A 426 -2.98 -15.10 4.45
N LYS A 427 -2.26 -16.08 5.05
CA LYS A 427 -1.10 -15.96 5.95
C LYS A 427 0.10 -15.20 5.37
N ILE A 428 0.79 -14.43 6.21
CA ILE A 428 1.76 -13.37 5.84
C ILE A 428 2.97 -13.87 5.00
N TYR A 429 3.43 -15.11 5.17
CA TYR A 429 4.52 -15.66 4.32
C TYR A 429 4.13 -16.03 2.90
N TYR A 430 2.85 -16.32 2.65
CA TYR A 430 2.34 -16.53 1.30
C TYR A 430 1.91 -15.22 0.63
N VAL A 431 1.97 -14.06 1.31
CA VAL A 431 1.33 -12.84 0.85
C VAL A 431 1.90 -12.34 -0.47
N TYR A 432 3.22 -12.27 -0.67
CA TYR A 432 3.75 -11.70 -1.92
C TYR A 432 3.51 -12.62 -3.13
N GLY A 433 3.73 -13.93 -2.98
CA GLY A 433 3.41 -14.91 -4.02
C GLY A 433 1.91 -15.00 -4.32
N PHE A 434 1.06 -14.92 -3.30
CA PHE A 434 -0.38 -14.85 -3.45
C PHE A 434 -0.84 -13.53 -4.09
N MET A 435 -0.23 -12.40 -3.73
CA MET A 435 -0.51 -11.08 -4.34
C MET A 435 -0.18 -11.07 -5.83
N MET A 436 0.89 -11.76 -6.26
CA MET A 436 1.18 -11.95 -7.68
C MET A 436 0.06 -12.73 -8.38
N LEU A 437 -0.37 -13.86 -7.80
CA LEU A 437 -1.47 -14.67 -8.34
C LEU A 437 -2.76 -13.86 -8.42
N VAL A 438 -3.11 -13.13 -7.37
CA VAL A 438 -4.31 -12.29 -7.31
C VAL A 438 -4.24 -11.17 -8.37
N LEU A 439 -3.08 -10.55 -8.58
CA LEU A 439 -2.89 -9.55 -9.63
C LEU A 439 -3.16 -10.15 -11.01
N VAL A 440 -2.67 -11.37 -11.29
CA VAL A 440 -2.91 -12.06 -12.57
C VAL A 440 -4.39 -12.38 -12.77
N ILE A 441 -5.06 -12.95 -11.76
CA ILE A 441 -6.49 -13.26 -11.83
C ILE A 441 -7.30 -11.97 -12.02
N LEU A 442 -6.96 -10.90 -11.30
CA LEU A 442 -7.61 -9.60 -11.45
C LEU A 442 -7.47 -9.07 -12.88
N CYS A 443 -6.29 -9.19 -13.50
CA CYS A 443 -6.07 -8.79 -14.90
C CYS A 443 -6.95 -9.60 -15.86
N ILE A 444 -6.99 -10.92 -15.72
CA ILE A 444 -7.79 -11.78 -16.61
C ILE A 444 -9.28 -11.45 -16.48
N VAL A 445 -9.80 -11.38 -15.25
CA VAL A 445 -11.23 -11.10 -15.02
C VAL A 445 -11.60 -9.71 -15.50
N THR A 446 -10.77 -8.69 -15.24
CA THR A 446 -11.05 -7.32 -15.70
C THR A 446 -11.08 -7.22 -17.22
N VAL A 447 -10.17 -7.89 -17.94
CA VAL A 447 -10.19 -7.94 -19.41
C VAL A 447 -11.44 -8.68 -19.91
N CYS A 448 -11.77 -9.85 -19.37
CA CYS A 448 -12.93 -10.62 -19.82
C CYS A 448 -14.25 -9.85 -19.63
N VAL A 449 -14.47 -9.27 -18.45
CA VAL A 449 -15.71 -8.51 -18.16
C VAL A 449 -15.81 -7.27 -19.05
N THR A 450 -14.71 -6.57 -19.30
CA THR A 450 -14.73 -5.34 -20.11
C THR A 450 -14.95 -5.62 -21.60
N ILE A 451 -14.43 -6.74 -22.12
CA ILE A 451 -14.72 -7.20 -23.48
C ILE A 451 -16.20 -7.50 -23.64
N VAL A 452 -16.80 -8.27 -22.72
CA VAL A 452 -18.23 -8.60 -22.77
C VAL A 452 -19.10 -7.34 -22.72
N CYS A 453 -18.85 -6.44 -21.76
CA CYS A 453 -19.57 -5.17 -21.67
C CYS A 453 -19.45 -4.33 -22.96
N THR A 454 -18.27 -4.30 -23.57
CA THR A 454 -18.04 -3.53 -24.80
C THR A 454 -18.73 -4.17 -25.99
N TYR A 455 -18.75 -5.50 -26.08
CA TYR A 455 -19.47 -6.21 -27.13
C TYR A 455 -20.97 -5.89 -27.12
N PHE A 456 -21.60 -5.95 -25.95
CA PHE A 456 -23.00 -5.53 -25.80
C PHE A 456 -23.26 -4.07 -26.17
N LEU A 457 -22.35 -3.18 -25.81
CA LEU A 457 -22.46 -1.77 -26.16
C LEU A 457 -22.41 -1.56 -27.69
N LEU A 458 -21.51 -2.29 -28.37
CA LEU A 458 -21.42 -2.25 -29.83
C LEU A 458 -22.63 -2.89 -30.51
N ASN A 459 -23.21 -3.95 -29.94
CA ASN A 459 -24.47 -4.54 -30.41
C ASN A 459 -25.65 -3.58 -30.25
N ALA A 460 -25.60 -2.70 -29.26
CA ALA A 460 -26.56 -1.61 -29.08
C ALA A 460 -26.28 -0.38 -29.98
N GLU A 461 -25.37 -0.50 -30.94
CA GLU A 461 -24.97 0.54 -31.90
C GLU A 461 -24.38 1.81 -31.26
N ASP A 462 -23.86 1.74 -30.02
CA ASP A 462 -23.13 2.84 -29.39
C ASP A 462 -21.62 2.67 -29.60
N TYR A 463 -21.04 3.55 -30.43
CA TYR A 463 -19.61 3.57 -30.74
C TYR A 463 -18.73 4.13 -29.61
N ARG A 464 -19.31 4.69 -28.53
CA ARG A 464 -18.56 5.37 -27.45
C ARG A 464 -18.04 4.40 -26.39
N TRP A 465 -17.38 3.33 -26.84
CA TRP A 465 -16.90 2.25 -25.99
C TRP A 465 -15.69 2.61 -25.11
N GLN A 466 -14.91 3.61 -25.48
CA GLN A 466 -13.62 3.93 -24.83
C GLN A 466 -13.80 4.27 -23.33
N TRP A 467 -14.69 5.20 -22.98
CA TRP A 467 -14.98 5.52 -21.58
C TRP A 467 -15.74 4.42 -20.85
N THR A 468 -16.66 3.74 -21.53
CA THR A 468 -17.45 2.67 -20.94
C THR A 468 -16.57 1.47 -20.54
N SER A 469 -15.61 1.09 -21.38
CA SER A 469 -14.63 0.03 -21.08
C SER A 469 -13.73 0.40 -19.90
N PHE A 470 -13.27 1.65 -19.82
CA PHE A 470 -12.51 2.14 -18.67
C PHE A 470 -13.34 2.15 -17.38
N LEU A 471 -14.53 2.75 -17.40
CA LEU A 471 -15.38 2.92 -16.20
C LEU A 471 -15.95 1.59 -15.70
N SER A 472 -16.26 0.65 -16.59
CA SER A 472 -16.73 -0.69 -16.19
C SER A 472 -15.66 -1.45 -15.40
N ALA A 473 -14.39 -1.36 -15.79
CA ALA A 473 -13.28 -1.94 -15.02
C ALA A 473 -13.02 -1.16 -13.72
N ALA A 474 -13.00 0.18 -13.81
CA ALA A 474 -12.73 1.08 -12.69
C ALA A 474 -13.79 0.99 -11.58
N SER A 475 -15.02 0.58 -11.89
CA SER A 475 -16.09 0.38 -10.90
C SER A 475 -15.73 -0.62 -9.79
N THR A 476 -14.69 -1.45 -9.96
CA THR A 476 -14.12 -2.30 -8.89
C THR A 476 -13.70 -1.47 -7.69
N ALA A 477 -13.12 -0.29 -7.92
CA ALA A 477 -12.68 0.62 -6.86
C ALA A 477 -13.82 1.12 -5.98
N ILE A 478 -14.97 1.42 -6.58
CA ILE A 478 -16.15 1.91 -5.84
C ILE A 478 -16.63 0.84 -4.86
N TYR A 479 -16.67 -0.42 -5.30
CA TYR A 479 -17.02 -1.54 -4.44
C TYR A 479 -16.04 -1.67 -3.26
N VAL A 480 -14.73 -1.64 -3.54
CA VAL A 480 -13.68 -1.70 -2.51
C VAL A 480 -13.82 -0.56 -1.49
N TYR A 481 -14.08 0.66 -1.97
CA TYR A 481 -14.25 1.82 -1.12
C TYR A 481 -15.52 1.71 -0.26
N MET A 482 -16.66 1.30 -0.82
CA MET A 482 -17.88 1.07 -0.03
C MET A 482 -17.71 -0.06 1.00
N TYR A 483 -17.00 -1.13 0.64
CA TYR A 483 -16.69 -2.21 1.59
C TYR A 483 -15.82 -1.70 2.75
N SER A 484 -14.93 -0.73 2.51
CA SER A 484 -14.14 -0.13 3.58
C SER A 484 -15.01 0.54 4.66
N PHE A 485 -16.17 1.13 4.30
CA PHE A 485 -17.13 1.63 5.29
C PHE A 485 -17.73 0.49 6.11
N TYR A 486 -18.16 -0.59 5.46
CA TYR A 486 -18.69 -1.77 6.17
C TYR A 486 -17.65 -2.34 7.14
N TYR A 487 -16.41 -2.51 6.68
CA TYR A 487 -15.33 -3.03 7.51
C TYR A 487 -15.04 -2.10 8.70
N TYR A 488 -15.00 -0.79 8.48
CA TYR A 488 -14.78 0.20 9.53
C TYR A 488 -15.84 0.09 10.65
N PHE A 489 -17.13 0.11 10.31
CA PHE A 489 -18.19 0.12 11.32
C PHE A 489 -18.48 -1.23 11.98
N PHE A 490 -18.36 -2.34 11.24
CA PHE A 490 -18.82 -3.65 11.72
C PHE A 490 -17.70 -4.62 12.10
N LYS A 491 -16.46 -4.38 11.67
CA LYS A 491 -15.32 -5.27 11.95
C LYS A 491 -14.23 -4.61 12.79
N THR A 492 -14.00 -3.31 12.63
CA THR A 492 -12.99 -2.61 13.43
C THR A 492 -13.58 -2.00 14.70
N LYS A 493 -12.80 -2.00 15.80
CA LYS A 493 -13.12 -1.26 17.03
C LYS A 493 -12.45 0.13 17.06
N MET A 494 -12.14 0.68 15.88
CA MET A 494 -11.41 1.94 15.73
C MET A 494 -12.34 3.12 16.00
N TYR A 495 -11.85 4.13 16.71
CA TYR A 495 -12.59 5.36 17.01
C TYR A 495 -11.66 6.58 16.96
N GLY A 496 -12.23 7.78 16.99
CA GLY A 496 -11.46 9.03 16.97
C GLY A 496 -11.22 9.58 15.56
N LEU A 497 -11.07 10.91 15.47
CA LEU A 497 -11.01 11.66 14.21
C LEU A 497 -9.72 11.40 13.42
N PHE A 498 -8.60 11.19 14.13
CA PHE A 498 -7.32 10.90 13.48
C PHE A 498 -7.34 9.53 12.79
N GLN A 499 -7.77 8.49 13.51
CA GLN A 499 -7.87 7.13 13.00
C GLN A 499 -8.85 7.01 11.83
N THR A 500 -10.04 7.64 11.91
CA THR A 500 -11.02 7.65 10.82
C THR A 500 -10.45 8.29 9.57
N SER A 501 -9.86 9.49 9.71
CA SER A 501 -9.32 10.26 8.59
C SER A 501 -8.14 9.54 7.93
N PHE A 502 -7.28 8.92 8.73
CA PHE A 502 -6.18 8.10 8.23
C PHE A 502 -6.71 6.88 7.45
N TYR A 503 -7.64 6.11 8.03
CA TYR A 503 -8.20 4.93 7.39
C TYR A 503 -8.89 5.27 6.06
N PHE A 504 -9.85 6.20 6.06
CA PHE A 504 -10.59 6.55 4.86
C PHE A 504 -9.71 7.25 3.81
N GLY A 505 -8.76 8.08 4.23
CA GLY A 505 -7.83 8.74 3.31
C GLY A 505 -6.96 7.73 2.54
N TYR A 506 -6.33 6.78 3.25
CA TYR A 506 -5.53 5.74 2.60
C TYR A 506 -6.39 4.80 1.75
N MET A 507 -7.59 4.42 2.22
CA MET A 507 -8.51 3.59 1.44
C MET A 507 -9.02 4.30 0.19
N ALA A 508 -9.21 5.62 0.22
CA ALA A 508 -9.57 6.42 -0.95
C ALA A 508 -8.43 6.45 -1.99
N VAL A 509 -7.19 6.66 -1.56
CA VAL A 509 -6.01 6.62 -2.45
C VAL A 509 -5.83 5.23 -3.05
N PHE A 510 -5.90 4.18 -2.23
CA PHE A 510 -5.76 2.79 -2.66
C PHE A 510 -6.84 2.40 -3.67
N SER A 511 -8.11 2.65 -3.35
CA SER A 511 -9.22 2.33 -4.25
C SER A 511 -9.13 3.12 -5.56
N THR A 512 -8.77 4.40 -5.52
CA THR A 512 -8.61 5.21 -6.73
C THR A 512 -7.48 4.68 -7.61
N ALA A 513 -6.32 4.35 -7.03
CA ALA A 513 -5.21 3.73 -7.76
C ALA A 513 -5.60 2.39 -8.40
N LEU A 514 -6.31 1.54 -7.65
CA LEU A 514 -6.85 0.27 -8.15
C LEU A 514 -7.82 0.50 -9.32
N GLY A 515 -8.71 1.49 -9.21
CA GLY A 515 -9.68 1.83 -10.25
C GLY A 515 -9.01 2.30 -11.54
N ILE A 516 -7.99 3.16 -11.44
CA ILE A 516 -7.22 3.65 -12.58
C ILE A 516 -6.44 2.50 -13.23
N MET A 517 -5.83 1.62 -12.43
CA MET A 517 -5.12 0.43 -12.91
C MET A 517 -6.05 -0.54 -13.66
N CYS A 518 -7.15 -0.96 -13.03
CA CYS A 518 -8.14 -1.83 -13.65
C CYS A 518 -8.76 -1.19 -14.91
N GLY A 519 -9.04 0.12 -14.86
CA GLY A 519 -9.51 0.92 -15.98
C GLY A 519 -8.57 0.85 -17.19
N ALA A 520 -7.27 1.03 -16.97
CA ALA A 520 -6.27 0.98 -18.04
C ALA A 520 -6.15 -0.43 -18.63
N ILE A 521 -6.09 -1.47 -17.80
CA ILE A 521 -5.99 -2.87 -18.25
C ILE A 521 -7.24 -3.27 -19.06
N GLY A 522 -8.43 -2.92 -18.56
CA GLY A 522 -9.70 -3.16 -19.24
C GLY A 522 -9.77 -2.48 -20.60
N TYR A 523 -9.37 -1.21 -20.68
CA TYR A 523 -9.31 -0.47 -21.95
C TYR A 523 -8.28 -1.07 -22.92
N MET A 524 -7.09 -1.46 -22.46
CA MET A 524 -6.07 -2.08 -23.32
C MET A 524 -6.55 -3.40 -23.91
N GLY A 525 -7.14 -4.28 -23.08
CA GLY A 525 -7.72 -5.55 -23.53
C GLY A 525 -8.85 -5.35 -24.52
N THR A 526 -9.77 -4.43 -24.21
CA THR A 526 -10.88 -4.08 -25.09
C THR A 526 -10.40 -3.45 -26.41
N SER A 527 -9.40 -2.57 -26.38
CA SER A 527 -8.85 -1.96 -27.60
C SER A 527 -8.20 -3.00 -28.51
N ALA A 528 -7.57 -4.04 -27.95
CA ALA A 528 -7.02 -5.13 -28.74
C ALA A 528 -8.15 -5.98 -29.37
N PHE A 529 -9.19 -6.29 -28.59
CA PHE A 529 -10.40 -6.99 -29.06
C PHE A 529 -11.10 -6.24 -30.19
N VAL A 530 -11.41 -4.95 -30.00
CA VAL A 530 -12.08 -4.09 -30.98
C VAL A 530 -11.26 -4.04 -32.28
N ARG A 531 -9.94 -3.83 -32.20
CA ARG A 531 -9.09 -3.88 -33.40
C ARG A 531 -9.19 -5.24 -34.10
N LYS A 532 -9.15 -6.33 -33.35
CA LYS A 532 -9.18 -7.69 -33.92
C LYS A 532 -10.49 -8.01 -34.64
N ILE A 533 -11.64 -7.64 -34.07
CA ILE A 533 -12.95 -7.89 -34.70
C ILE A 533 -13.09 -7.08 -36.00
N TYR A 534 -12.71 -5.80 -36.02
CA TYR A 534 -12.88 -4.93 -37.20
C TYR A 534 -11.83 -5.14 -38.29
N THR A 535 -10.63 -5.69 -37.98
CA THR A 535 -9.69 -6.13 -39.02
C THR A 535 -10.22 -7.33 -39.80
N ASN A 536 -11.04 -8.18 -39.18
CA ASN A 536 -11.57 -9.41 -39.79
C ASN A 536 -12.92 -9.18 -40.51
N VAL A 537 -13.50 -7.98 -40.43
CA VAL A 537 -14.76 -7.67 -41.13
C VAL A 537 -14.46 -7.52 -42.62
N LYS A 538 -15.08 -8.38 -43.43
CA LYS A 538 -15.21 -8.15 -44.87
C LYS A 538 -16.33 -7.13 -45.07
N ILE A 539 -15.98 -5.98 -45.61
CA ILE A 539 -16.94 -4.97 -46.06
C ILE A 539 -17.11 -5.24 -47.55
N ASP A 540 -18.23 -5.85 -47.93
CA ASP A 540 -18.61 -6.03 -49.33
C ASP A 540 -19.15 -4.72 -49.94
#